data_AF-A0A1J3FP67-F1
#
_entry.id   AF-A0A1J3FP67-F1
#
_cell.length_a   1.000
_cell.length_b   1.000
_cell.length_c   1.000
_cell.angle_alpha   90.00
_cell.angle_beta   90.00
_cell.angle_gamma   90.00
#
_symmetry.space_group_name_H-M   'P 1'
#
loop_
_entity.id
_entity.type
_entity.pdbx_description
1 polymer ?
#
loop_
_entity_poly.entity_id
_entity_poly.type
_entity_poly.pdbx_seq_one_letter_code
_entity_poly.pdbx_strand_id
1 'polypeptide(L)'
;LGNIIGCVLSADVFSRFKKLQGSNVLYICGTDEYGTATEVKAMEEKKTPKEICDFYYKIHAEVYKWFDIGFDYFGRTSTEWHTRITQEIFLNIHNQNKTTQEEMTQCYCPNCDLWLADRFI
;
A
#
# COMPACT_ATOMS: atom_id res chain seq x y z
N LEU A 1 -16.81 7.66 1.01
CA LEU A 1 -17.26 7.98 -0.36
C LEU A 1 -16.22 8.74 -1.18
N GLY A 2 -15.56 9.79 -0.65
CA GLY A 2 -14.51 10.54 -1.37
C GLY A 2 -13.42 9.67 -2.01
N ASN A 3 -12.84 8.74 -1.24
CA ASN A 3 -11.82 7.80 -1.75
C ASN A 3 -12.32 6.89 -2.89
N ILE A 4 -13.63 6.57 -2.89
CA ILE A 4 -14.22 5.69 -3.90
C ILE A 4 -14.35 6.44 -5.22
N ILE A 5 -14.99 7.62 -5.20
CA ILE A 5 -15.19 8.42 -6.41
C ILE A 5 -13.86 8.95 -6.96
N GLY A 6 -12.93 9.35 -6.10
CA GLY A 6 -11.64 9.89 -6.52
C GLY A 6 -10.69 8.87 -7.13
N CYS A 7 -10.90 7.56 -6.89
CA CYS A 7 -9.99 6.51 -7.34
C CYS A 7 -10.74 5.38 -8.05
N VAL A 8 -11.23 4.40 -7.27
CA VAL A 8 -11.62 3.08 -7.81
C VAL A 8 -12.88 3.12 -8.68
N LEU A 9 -13.83 4.01 -8.41
CA LEU A 9 -15.05 4.13 -9.20
C LEU A 9 -14.78 4.83 -10.53
N SER A 10 -13.98 5.91 -10.50
CA SER A 10 -13.59 6.63 -11.73
C SER A 10 -12.77 5.73 -12.67
N ALA A 11 -11.83 4.96 -12.12
CA ALA A 11 -11.04 4.02 -12.89
C ALA A 11 -11.87 2.84 -13.41
N ASP A 12 -12.87 2.37 -12.65
CA ASP A 12 -13.78 1.30 -13.08
C ASP A 12 -14.61 1.70 -14.31
N VAL A 13 -15.21 2.89 -14.28
CA VAL A 13 -16.00 3.43 -15.40
C VAL A 13 -15.15 3.46 -16.68
N PHE A 14 -13.91 3.94 -16.58
CA PHE A 14 -13.01 4.00 -17.72
C PHE A 14 -12.59 2.61 -18.21
N SER A 15 -12.27 1.70 -17.29
CA SER A 15 -11.92 0.31 -17.61
C SER A 15 -13.04 -0.38 -18.40
N ARG A 16 -14.28 -0.31 -17.91
CA ARG A 16 -15.45 -0.88 -18.57
C ARG A 16 -15.69 -0.28 -19.94
N PHE A 17 -15.61 1.06 -20.06
CA PHE A 17 -15.73 1.74 -21.34
C PHE A 17 -14.69 1.24 -22.35
N LYS A 18 -13.42 1.14 -21.96
CA LYS A 18 -12.34 0.65 -22.84
C LYS A 18 -12.50 -0.81 -23.24
N LYS A 19 -12.95 -1.67 -22.31
CA LYS A 19 -13.29 -3.08 -22.61
C LYS A 19 -14.42 -3.16 -23.63
N LEU A 20 -15.48 -2.34 -23.49
CA LEU A 20 -16.58 -2.27 -24.47
C LEU A 20 -16.14 -1.76 -25.85
N GLN A 21 -15.11 -0.92 -25.92
CA GLN A 21 -14.49 -0.49 -27.18
C GLN A 21 -13.61 -1.59 -27.82
N GLY A 22 -13.51 -2.78 -27.22
CA GLY A 22 -12.64 -3.86 -27.70
C GLY A 22 -11.16 -3.65 -27.41
N SER A 23 -10.81 -2.73 -26.51
CA SER A 23 -9.41 -2.57 -26.08
C SER A 23 -8.99 -3.70 -25.14
N ASN A 24 -7.71 -4.10 -25.23
CA ASN A 24 -7.10 -5.00 -24.25
C ASN A 24 -6.79 -4.23 -22.97
N VAL A 25 -7.58 -4.45 -21.91
CA VAL A 25 -7.49 -3.71 -20.65
C VAL A 25 -7.25 -4.67 -19.51
N LEU A 26 -6.30 -4.32 -18.64
CA LEU A 26 -6.09 -4.94 -17.34
C LEU A 26 -6.21 -3.88 -16.25
N TYR A 27 -7.24 -3.98 -15.41
CA TYR A 27 -7.53 -3.07 -14.32
C TYR A 27 -7.13 -3.72 -12.98
N ILE A 28 -6.00 -3.26 -12.43
CA ILE A 28 -5.44 -3.78 -11.19
C ILE A 28 -5.49 -2.74 -10.07
N CYS A 29 -5.68 -3.19 -8.83
CA CYS A 29 -5.56 -2.36 -7.64
C CYS A 29 -5.17 -3.24 -6.43
N GLY A 30 -5.08 -2.67 -5.24
CA GLY A 30 -4.76 -3.41 -4.03
C GLY A 30 -4.67 -2.53 -2.80
N THR A 31 -4.34 -3.15 -1.68
CA THR A 31 -4.09 -2.46 -0.41
C THR A 31 -2.61 -2.13 -0.22
N ASP A 32 -2.36 -0.88 0.18
CA ASP A 32 -1.08 -0.45 0.72
C ASP A 32 -1.07 -0.73 2.23
N GLU A 33 -0.02 -1.40 2.70
CA GLU A 33 -0.03 -2.07 4.00
C GLU A 33 1.19 -1.77 4.87
N TYR A 34 2.29 -1.30 4.28
CA TYR A 34 3.49 -0.95 5.02
C TYR A 34 3.43 0.47 5.56
N GLY A 35 4.24 0.73 6.58
CA GLY A 35 4.47 2.07 7.11
C GLY A 35 4.00 2.25 8.56
N THR A 36 4.48 3.34 9.17
CA THR A 36 4.31 3.63 10.61
C THR A 36 2.84 3.74 11.01
N ALA A 37 1.94 4.13 10.10
CA ALA A 37 0.51 4.20 10.41
C ALA A 37 -0.08 2.82 10.74
N THR A 38 0.33 1.78 9.99
CA THR A 38 -0.08 0.40 10.26
C THR A 38 0.45 -0.07 11.61
N GLU A 39 1.72 0.19 11.91
CA GLU A 39 2.34 -0.19 13.19
C GLU A 39 1.66 0.48 14.39
N VAL A 40 1.41 1.79 14.31
CA VAL A 40 0.69 2.54 15.34
C VAL A 40 -0.70 1.97 15.55
N LYS A 41 -1.43 1.71 14.47
CA LYS A 41 -2.78 1.16 14.56
C LYS A 41 -2.79 -0.24 15.16
N ALA A 42 -1.80 -1.06 14.80
CA ALA A 42 -1.62 -2.40 15.35
C ALA A 42 -1.36 -2.36 16.85
N MET A 43 -0.52 -1.44 17.33
CA MET A 43 -0.29 -1.22 18.76
C MET A 43 -1.56 -0.77 19.49
N GLU A 44 -2.31 0.19 18.94
CA GLU A 44 -3.59 0.67 19.52
C GLU A 44 -4.60 -0.46 19.69
N GLU A 45 -4.72 -1.34 18.68
CA GLU A 45 -5.67 -2.46 18.70
C GLU A 45 -5.09 -3.74 19.35
N LYS A 46 -3.86 -3.70 19.86
CA LYS A 46 -3.15 -4.87 20.44
C LYS A 46 -3.10 -6.06 19.49
N LYS A 47 -2.83 -5.79 18.22
CA LYS A 47 -2.67 -6.76 17.13
C LYS A 47 -1.29 -6.64 16.52
N THR A 48 -0.89 -7.63 15.75
CA THR A 48 0.27 -7.51 14.86
C THR A 48 -0.09 -6.66 13.63
N PRO A 49 0.88 -6.00 12.97
CA PRO A 49 0.64 -5.28 11.71
C PRO A 49 -0.03 -6.17 10.66
N LYS A 50 0.40 -7.44 10.57
CA LYS A 50 -0.18 -8.42 9.65
C LYS A 50 -1.66 -8.67 9.91
N GLU A 51 -2.06 -8.84 11.17
CA GLU A 51 -3.47 -9.08 11.53
C GLU A 51 -4.37 -7.89 11.17
N ILE A 52 -3.88 -6.66 11.41
CA ILE A 52 -4.58 -5.43 10.99
C ILE A 52 -4.74 -5.40 9.47
N CYS A 53 -3.67 -5.61 8.73
CA CYS A 53 -3.73 -5.61 7.27
C CYS A 53 -4.65 -6.70 6.72
N ASP A 54 -4.57 -7.92 7.26
CA ASP A 54 -5.42 -9.05 6.85
C ASP A 54 -6.91 -8.77 7.14
N PHE A 55 -7.21 -8.05 8.22
CA PHE A 55 -8.56 -7.63 8.56
C PHE A 55 -9.07 -6.55 7.61
N TYR A 56 -8.33 -5.46 7.42
CA TYR A 56 -8.76 -4.35 6.57
C TYR A 56 -8.76 -4.69 5.08
N TYR A 57 -7.86 -5.56 4.62
CA TYR A 57 -7.90 -6.09 3.25
C TYR A 57 -9.26 -6.69 2.90
N LYS A 58 -9.81 -7.52 3.80
CA LYS A 58 -11.14 -8.13 3.62
C LYS A 58 -12.23 -7.06 3.53
N ILE A 59 -12.20 -6.07 4.43
CA ILE A 59 -13.17 -4.97 4.43
C ILE A 59 -13.12 -4.19 3.12
N HIS A 60 -11.93 -3.82 2.64
CA HIS A 60 -11.76 -3.13 1.37
C HIS A 60 -12.30 -3.96 0.20
N ALA A 61 -11.94 -5.25 0.13
CA ALA A 61 -12.40 -6.15 -0.92
C ALA A 61 -13.94 -6.31 -0.92
N GLU A 62 -14.55 -6.44 0.27
CA GLU A 62 -16.01 -6.55 0.41
C GLU A 62 -16.73 -5.27 -0.02
N VAL A 63 -16.23 -4.10 0.39
CA VAL A 63 -16.79 -2.81 -0.01
C VAL A 63 -16.70 -2.64 -1.54
N TYR A 64 -15.53 -2.87 -2.14
CA TYR A 64 -15.38 -2.72 -3.58
C TYR A 64 -16.19 -3.73 -4.38
N LYS A 65 -16.35 -4.96 -3.87
CA LYS A 65 -17.26 -5.95 -4.45
C LYS A 65 -18.71 -5.49 -4.37
N TRP A 66 -19.13 -4.90 -3.25
CA TRP A 66 -20.50 -4.40 -3.11
C TRP A 66 -20.81 -3.23 -4.04
N PHE A 67 -19.83 -2.36 -4.31
CA PHE A 67 -19.92 -1.30 -5.32
C PHE A 67 -19.81 -1.79 -6.77
N ASP A 68 -19.69 -3.10 -7.00
CA ASP A 68 -19.46 -3.71 -8.31
C ASP A 68 -18.21 -3.15 -9.04
N ILE A 69 -17.11 -2.95 -8.32
CA ILE A 69 -15.85 -2.54 -8.95
C ILE A 69 -15.21 -3.74 -9.65
N GLY A 70 -15.04 -3.65 -10.97
CA GLY A 70 -14.61 -4.72 -11.86
C GLY A 70 -13.09 -4.81 -12.03
N PHE A 71 -12.36 -4.96 -10.93
CA PHE A 71 -10.92 -5.26 -10.97
C PHE A 71 -10.67 -6.62 -11.65
N ASP A 72 -9.68 -6.69 -12.52
CA ASP A 72 -9.15 -7.96 -13.02
C ASP A 72 -8.24 -8.62 -11.97
N TYR A 73 -7.60 -7.82 -11.12
CA TYR A 73 -6.86 -8.29 -9.95
C TYR A 73 -6.88 -7.25 -8.83
N PHE A 74 -7.27 -7.68 -7.63
CA PHE A 74 -7.17 -6.89 -6.40
C PHE A 74 -6.18 -7.56 -5.45
N GLY A 75 -4.99 -6.96 -5.31
CA GLY A 75 -3.85 -7.54 -4.60
C GLY A 75 -3.47 -6.81 -3.31
N ARG A 76 -2.24 -7.06 -2.85
CA ARG A 76 -1.67 -6.53 -1.61
C ARG A 76 -0.19 -6.22 -1.79
N THR A 77 0.32 -5.23 -1.07
CA THR A 77 1.75 -4.89 -1.06
C THR A 77 2.59 -5.84 -0.18
N SER A 78 1.99 -6.52 0.79
CA SER A 78 2.66 -7.42 1.75
C SER A 78 2.95 -8.83 1.18
N THR A 79 3.55 -8.91 0.00
CA THR A 79 3.87 -10.19 -0.68
C THR A 79 5.36 -10.35 -0.94
N GLU A 80 5.83 -11.60 -1.02
CA GLU A 80 7.22 -11.91 -1.36
C GLU A 80 7.61 -11.35 -2.74
N TRP A 81 6.68 -11.36 -3.70
CA TRP A 81 6.86 -10.77 -5.02
C TRP A 81 7.11 -9.28 -4.94
N HIS A 82 6.35 -8.56 -4.12
CA HIS A 82 6.56 -7.14 -3.91
C HIS A 82 7.94 -6.86 -3.30
N THR A 83 8.36 -7.63 -2.28
CA THR A 83 9.72 -7.53 -1.71
C THR A 83 10.80 -7.70 -2.77
N ARG A 84 10.68 -8.77 -3.58
CA ARG A 84 11.67 -9.07 -4.63
C ARG A 84 11.76 -7.95 -5.66
N ILE A 85 10.64 -7.48 -6.19
CA ILE A 85 10.60 -6.45 -7.23
C ILE A 85 11.12 -5.11 -6.69
N THR A 86 10.71 -4.72 -5.48
CA THR A 86 11.17 -3.48 -4.85
C THR A 86 12.68 -3.50 -4.60
N GLN A 87 13.22 -4.62 -4.10
CA GLN A 87 14.66 -4.78 -3.90
C GLN A 87 15.41 -4.76 -5.23
N GLU A 88 14.90 -5.43 -6.26
CA GLU A 88 15.52 -5.43 -7.59
C GLU A 88 15.60 -4.02 -8.18
N ILE A 89 14.51 -3.25 -8.11
CA ILE A 89 14.49 -1.85 -8.57
C ILE A 89 15.50 -1.02 -7.79
N PHE A 90 15.51 -1.12 -6.46
CA PHE A 90 16.46 -0.39 -5.60
C PHE A 90 17.91 -0.72 -5.97
N LEU A 91 18.26 -2.01 -6.03
CA LEU A 91 19.62 -2.47 -6.33
C LEU A 91 20.06 -2.03 -7.72
N ASN A 92 19.16 -2.04 -8.72
CA ASN A 92 19.47 -1.56 -10.07
C ASN A 92 19.82 -0.07 -10.09
N ILE A 93 19.14 0.76 -9.30
CA ILE A 93 19.43 2.19 -9.17
C ILE A 93 20.71 2.41 -8.36
N HIS A 94 20.87 1.69 -7.25
CA HIS A 94 22.03 1.76 -6.36
C HIS A 94 23.33 1.38 -7.08
N ASN A 95 23.33 0.27 -7.82
CA ASN A 95 24.49 -0.22 -8.58
C ASN A 95 24.89 0.71 -9.74
N GLN A 96 24.01 1.61 -10.16
CA GLN A 96 24.32 2.68 -11.12
C GLN A 96 24.88 3.94 -10.45
N ASN A 97 25.19 3.89 -9.15
CA ASN A 97 25.61 5.03 -8.33
C ASN A 97 24.61 6.20 -8.37
N LYS A 98 23.31 5.90 -8.49
CA LYS A 98 22.22 6.89 -8.53
C LYS A 98 21.53 7.09 -7.17
N THR A 99 22.20 6.67 -6.09
CA THR A 99 21.75 6.83 -4.71
C THR A 99 22.85 7.50 -3.91
N THR A 100 22.48 8.41 -3.02
CA THR A 100 23.37 8.96 -2.00
C THR A 100 23.05 8.33 -0.64
N GLN A 101 24.04 8.30 0.24
CA GLN A 101 23.87 7.93 1.64
C GLN A 101 24.26 9.13 2.48
N GLU A 102 23.42 9.48 3.44
CA GLU A 102 23.61 10.63 4.33
C GLU A 102 23.36 10.19 5.76
N GLU A 103 24.04 10.84 6.71
CA GLU A 103 23.78 10.68 8.13
C GLU A 103 22.80 11.75 8.60
N MET A 104 21.84 11.37 9.44
CA MET A 104 20.81 12.28 9.94
C MET A 104 20.64 12.10 11.44
N THR A 105 20.59 13.21 12.18
CA THR A 105 20.21 13.21 13.58
C THR A 105 18.71 13.04 13.70
N GLN A 106 18.28 12.00 14.42
CA GLN A 106 16.88 11.73 14.69
C GLN A 106 16.64 11.64 16.20
N CYS A 107 15.43 11.94 16.65
CA CYS A 107 15.08 11.77 18.06
C CYS A 107 14.83 10.30 18.36
N TYR A 108 15.40 9.81 19.46
CA TYR A 108 15.25 8.44 19.93
C TYR A 108 14.69 8.45 21.36
N CYS A 109 13.72 7.59 21.64
CA CYS A 109 13.18 7.41 22.98
C CYS A 109 13.78 6.15 23.62
N PRO A 110 14.66 6.26 24.63
CA PRO A 110 15.27 5.08 25.27
C PRO A 110 14.27 4.20 26.03
N ASN A 111 13.17 4.78 26.52
CA ASN A 111 12.15 4.03 27.26
C ASN A 111 11.20 3.24 26.34
N CYS A 112 11.04 3.69 25.09
CA CYS A 112 10.19 3.03 24.09
C CYS A 112 10.99 2.18 23.09
N ASP A 113 12.32 2.25 23.12
CA ASP A 113 13.24 1.62 22.16
C ASP A 113 12.86 1.90 20.69
N LEU A 114 12.57 3.17 20.37
CA LEU A 114 12.06 3.57 19.07
C LEU A 114 12.60 4.93 18.62
N TRP A 115 12.91 5.03 17.33
CA TRP A 115 13.16 6.31 16.64
C TRP A 115 11.84 7.03 16.42
N LEU A 116 11.75 8.27 16.91
CA LEU A 116 10.53 9.06 16.89
C LEU A 116 10.39 9.74 15.53
N ALA A 117 9.29 9.44 14.83
CA ALA A 117 8.85 10.26 13.72
C ALA A 117 8.38 11.64 14.22
N ASP A 118 8.39 12.65 13.35
CA ASP A 118 7.99 14.04 13.65
C ASP A 118 6.64 14.17 14.38
N ARG A 119 5.74 13.20 14.18
CA ARG A 119 4.40 13.15 14.77
C ARG A 119 4.40 12.90 16.30
N PHE A 120 5.52 12.46 16.85
CA PHE A 120 5.68 12.08 18.26
C PHE A 120 6.49 13.09 19.08
N ILE A 121 6.84 14.25 18.49
CA ILE A 121 7.63 15.34 19.10
C ILE A 121 6.79 16.60 19.18
#